data_AF-A0A5E5QL29-F1
#
_entry.id   AF-A0A5E5QL29-F1
#
_cell.length_a   1.000
_cell.length_b   1.000
_cell.length_c   1.000
_cell.angle_alpha   90.00
_cell.angle_beta   90.00
_cell.angle_gamma   90.00
#
_symmetry.space_group_name_H-M   'P 1'
#
loop_
_entity.id
_entity.type
_entity.pdbx_description
1 polymer ?
#
loop_
_entity_poly.entity_id
_entity_poly.type
_entity_poly.pdbx_seq_one_letter_code
_entity_poly.pdbx_strand_id
1 'polypeptide(L)'
;QTTIVQMQKDGTYRVVYGTELDKITGSVKLSVVGYGRKTQEGDDTLGGRSATELSANITRFNQALTDDATIRHISLVGCNLDNPTDNSTSTYAAQTLQNLKKIGVTSTSARSDYVAIGPDGRKLTSSTGTDAWKHKDSKAKTHYSFNELTGAVESRVYNSEGTLVRYNGKHLADNNSQYQTNIVLQLSDNETVKNATNALTKKHPDNSYIAKIDDNGKLTVYDLNGNEVNLNVNGKYRINVVAHGSEMTAIGAKQLATHITDLQTKLRIEQTEQGRIALVGCETDKPSSSGTAAEITSLAQLVAKRLYDSGNGTINAEVTGRTTQIEVNADGTKTMLTGGTKTVYS
;
A
#
# COMPACT_ATOMS: atom_id res chain seq x y z
N GLN A 1 0.34 -12.42 33.69
CA GLN A 1 -0.94 -11.97 34.29
C GLN A 1 -1.55 -10.90 33.39
N THR A 2 -2.88 -10.76 33.37
CA THR A 2 -3.58 -9.76 32.55
C THR A 2 -4.43 -8.89 33.45
N THR A 3 -4.36 -7.57 33.25
CA THR A 3 -5.22 -6.58 33.91
C THR A 3 -6.05 -5.86 32.84
N ILE A 4 -7.34 -5.65 33.10
CA ILE A 4 -8.24 -4.89 32.24
C ILE A 4 -8.61 -3.59 32.96
N VAL A 5 -8.35 -2.47 32.29
CA VAL A 5 -8.67 -1.13 32.77
C VAL A 5 -9.66 -0.47 31.83
N GLN A 6 -10.71 0.10 32.40
CA GLN A 6 -11.61 1.00 31.68
C GLN A 6 -11.21 2.42 32.02
N MET A 7 -10.90 3.23 31.00
CA MET A 7 -10.47 4.62 31.17
C MET A 7 -11.35 5.57 30.35
N GLN A 8 -11.85 6.60 31.02
CA GLN A 8 -12.63 7.70 30.45
C GLN A 8 -11.70 8.73 29.77
N LYS A 9 -12.28 9.62 28.95
CA LYS A 9 -11.49 10.57 28.14
C LYS A 9 -10.72 11.58 29.01
N ASP A 10 -11.28 11.93 30.17
CA ASP A 10 -10.65 12.78 31.20
C ASP A 10 -9.52 12.08 31.98
N GLY A 11 -9.27 10.79 31.71
CA GLY A 11 -8.27 9.97 32.36
C GLY A 11 -8.72 9.33 33.68
N THR A 12 -9.97 9.50 34.09
CA THR A 12 -10.57 8.73 35.20
C THR A 12 -10.63 7.25 34.79
N TYR A 13 -10.18 6.35 35.66
CA TYR A 13 -10.11 4.92 35.34
C TYR A 13 -10.56 4.02 36.49
N ARG A 14 -10.87 2.77 36.15
CA ARG A 14 -11.07 1.67 37.12
C ARG A 14 -10.49 0.37 36.59
N VAL A 15 -9.91 -0.42 37.48
CA VAL A 15 -9.55 -1.81 37.20
C VAL A 15 -10.82 -2.65 37.27
N VAL A 16 -11.12 -3.40 36.21
CA VAL A 16 -12.32 -4.26 36.14
C VAL A 16 -11.98 -5.74 36.17
N TYR A 17 -10.69 -6.08 36.04
CA TYR A 17 -10.19 -7.43 36.12
C TYR A 17 -8.68 -7.42 36.35
N GLY A 18 -8.17 -8.36 37.16
CA GLY A 18 -6.73 -8.58 37.36
C GLY A 18 -6.12 -7.77 38.50
N THR A 19 -4.81 -7.56 38.41
CA THR A 19 -4.01 -6.87 39.44
C THR A 19 -4.24 -5.37 39.40
N GLU A 20 -4.38 -4.74 40.57
CA GLU A 20 -4.41 -3.28 40.71
C GLU A 20 -3.13 -2.63 40.16
N LEU A 21 -3.25 -1.44 39.58
CA LEU A 21 -2.14 -0.81 38.85
C LEU A 21 -0.92 -0.55 39.74
N ASP A 22 -1.15 -0.14 40.99
CA ASP A 22 -0.14 0.13 42.01
C ASP A 22 0.60 -1.12 42.52
N LYS A 23 0.32 -2.29 41.94
CA LYS A 23 0.96 -3.58 42.25
C LYS A 23 1.58 -4.24 41.03
N ILE A 24 1.49 -3.63 39.85
CA ILE A 24 2.04 -4.20 38.60
C ILE A 24 3.49 -3.77 38.46
N THR A 25 4.41 -4.73 38.51
CA THR A 25 5.86 -4.52 38.38
C THR A 25 6.42 -5.06 37.06
N GLY A 26 7.64 -4.66 36.70
CA GLY A 26 8.40 -5.23 35.58
C GLY A 26 7.92 -4.81 34.18
N SER A 27 8.14 -5.66 33.18
CA SER A 27 7.83 -5.32 31.78
C SER A 27 6.33 -5.43 31.47
N VAL A 28 5.72 -4.31 31.08
CA VAL A 28 4.28 -4.21 30.75
C VAL A 28 4.08 -4.14 29.24
N LYS A 29 3.28 -5.08 28.71
CA LYS A 29 2.76 -5.02 27.34
C LYS A 29 1.37 -4.37 27.34
N LEU A 30 1.28 -3.13 26.88
CA LEU A 30 0.00 -2.42 26.82
C LEU A 30 -0.71 -2.68 25.49
N SER A 31 -1.99 -3.06 25.55
CA SER A 31 -2.89 -3.04 24.39
C SER A 31 -3.99 -2.02 24.64
N VAL A 32 -4.06 -0.99 23.79
CA VAL A 32 -5.10 0.05 23.87
C VAL A 32 -6.19 -0.33 22.88
N VAL A 33 -7.41 -0.52 23.36
CA VAL A 33 -8.54 -1.03 22.56
C VAL A 33 -9.60 0.06 22.41
N GLY A 34 -10.02 0.30 21.16
CA GLY A 34 -11.10 1.23 20.85
C GLY A 34 -11.45 1.22 19.37
N TYR A 35 -12.57 1.87 19.01
CA TYR A 35 -12.88 2.09 17.59
C TYR A 35 -11.91 3.10 16.99
N GLY A 36 -11.31 2.75 15.86
CA GLY A 36 -10.63 3.73 15.01
C GLY A 36 -11.64 4.48 14.16
N ARG A 37 -11.57 5.81 14.17
CA ARG A 37 -12.49 6.69 13.42
C ARG A 37 -11.76 7.94 12.94
N LYS A 38 -12.25 8.54 11.86
CA LYS A 38 -11.83 9.87 11.42
C LYS A 38 -12.74 10.96 12.01
N THR A 39 -12.18 12.11 12.34
CA THR A 39 -12.95 13.33 12.66
C THR A 39 -13.56 13.92 11.38
N GLN A 40 -14.35 15.00 11.51
CA GLN A 40 -14.88 15.73 10.35
C GLN A 40 -13.75 16.35 9.51
N GLU A 41 -12.66 16.73 10.16
CA GLU A 41 -11.44 17.29 9.57
C GLU A 41 -10.54 16.21 8.94
N GLY A 42 -10.86 14.93 9.14
CA GLY A 42 -10.14 13.79 8.57
C GLY A 42 -9.05 13.18 9.46
N ASP A 43 -8.88 13.70 10.68
CA ASP A 43 -7.87 13.23 11.65
C ASP A 43 -8.24 11.88 12.24
N ASP A 44 -7.26 11.00 12.39
CA ASP A 44 -7.47 9.69 13.00
C ASP A 44 -7.62 9.77 14.52
N THR A 45 -8.51 8.92 15.06
CA THR A 45 -8.77 8.81 16.49
C THR A 45 -8.89 7.35 16.92
N LEU A 46 -8.53 7.04 18.17
CA LEU A 46 -8.78 5.74 18.79
C LEU A 46 -9.66 5.90 20.03
N GLY A 47 -10.85 5.32 19.99
CA GLY A 47 -11.85 5.49 21.06
C GLY A 47 -12.21 6.96 21.27
N GLY A 48 -12.27 7.75 20.19
CA GLY A 48 -12.60 9.17 20.22
C GLY A 48 -11.49 10.09 20.76
N ARG A 49 -10.24 9.60 20.80
CA ARG A 49 -9.07 10.35 21.27
C ARG A 49 -8.10 10.64 20.13
N SER A 50 -7.65 11.89 20.02
CA SER A 50 -6.48 12.25 19.19
C SER A 50 -5.21 11.58 19.72
N ALA A 51 -4.12 11.61 18.95
CA ALA A 51 -2.84 11.08 19.39
C ALA A 51 -2.35 11.77 20.68
N THR A 52 -2.57 13.08 20.82
CA THR A 52 -2.23 13.86 22.02
C THR A 52 -3.05 13.43 23.23
N GLU A 53 -4.37 13.34 23.08
CA GLU A 53 -5.28 12.95 24.17
C GLU A 53 -5.00 11.52 24.64
N LEU A 54 -4.78 10.59 23.70
CA LEU A 54 -4.44 9.21 24.02
C LEU A 54 -3.09 9.14 24.75
N SER A 55 -2.09 9.90 24.31
CA SER A 55 -0.77 9.91 24.94
C SER A 55 -0.80 10.45 26.37
N ALA A 56 -1.62 11.49 26.62
CA ALA A 56 -1.85 12.01 27.97
C ALA A 56 -2.51 10.95 28.88
N ASN A 57 -3.51 10.23 28.37
CA ASN A 57 -4.16 9.14 29.08
C ASN A 57 -3.18 7.98 29.38
N ILE A 58 -2.34 7.59 28.44
CA ILE A 58 -1.30 6.56 28.66
C ILE A 58 -0.26 7.04 29.67
N THR A 59 0.13 8.31 29.63
CA THR A 59 1.04 8.90 30.63
C THR A 59 0.44 8.81 32.04
N ARG A 60 -0.85 9.15 32.19
CA ARG A 60 -1.56 9.01 33.46
C ARG A 60 -1.67 7.55 33.92
N PHE A 61 -1.90 6.63 32.99
CA PHE A 61 -1.85 5.19 33.27
C PHE A 61 -0.46 4.76 33.78
N ASN A 62 0.62 5.22 33.13
CA ASN A 62 1.98 4.89 33.52
C ASN A 62 2.32 5.41 34.93
N GLN A 63 1.82 6.60 35.30
CA GLN A 63 1.97 7.17 36.65
C GLN A 63 1.22 6.40 37.74
N ALA A 64 0.24 5.57 37.36
CA ALA A 64 -0.51 4.73 38.29
C ALA A 64 0.14 3.35 38.53
N LEU A 65 1.14 2.99 37.73
CA LEU A 65 1.93 1.77 37.93
C LEU A 65 2.96 1.97 39.04
N THR A 66 3.58 0.89 39.48
CA THR A 66 4.75 0.97 40.37
C THR A 66 5.96 1.55 39.61
N ASP A 67 6.91 2.12 40.36
CA ASP A 67 8.12 2.74 39.79
C ASP A 67 9.02 1.76 39.03
N ASP A 68 8.94 0.45 39.33
CA ASP A 68 9.67 -0.62 38.64
C ASP A 68 8.92 -1.20 37.43
N ALA A 69 7.75 -0.67 37.10
CA ALA A 69 6.99 -1.03 35.91
C ALA A 69 7.48 -0.24 34.68
N THR A 70 7.60 -0.92 33.54
CA THR A 70 8.04 -0.28 32.29
C THR A 70 7.18 -0.67 31.10
N ILE A 71 6.61 0.33 30.43
CA ILE A 71 5.87 0.15 29.18
C ILE A 71 6.81 0.43 28.01
N ARG A 72 7.33 -0.62 27.35
CA ARG A 72 8.22 -0.46 26.18
C ARG A 72 7.48 -0.46 24.85
N HIS A 73 6.43 -1.28 24.73
CA HIS A 73 5.68 -1.45 23.49
C HIS A 73 4.18 -1.31 23.72
N ILE A 74 3.51 -0.58 22.83
CA ILE A 74 2.06 -0.40 22.85
C ILE A 74 1.45 -0.93 21.55
N SER A 75 0.50 -1.86 21.68
CA SER A 75 -0.34 -2.31 20.57
C SER A 75 -1.62 -1.46 20.53
N LEU A 76 -1.75 -0.61 19.53
CA LEU A 76 -3.00 0.10 19.24
C LEU A 76 -3.95 -0.84 18.49
N VAL A 77 -5.12 -1.08 19.08
CA VAL A 77 -6.12 -2.05 18.62
C VAL A 77 -7.38 -1.28 18.23
N GLY A 78 -7.42 -0.87 16.97
CA GLY A 78 -8.56 -0.23 16.33
C GLY A 78 -8.43 -0.36 14.82
N CYS A 79 -9.56 -0.22 14.11
CA CYS A 79 -9.64 -0.28 12.66
C CYS A 79 -8.99 0.96 12.03
N ASN A 80 -8.34 0.81 10.88
CA ASN A 80 -7.97 1.92 9.98
C ASN A 80 -7.24 3.07 10.68
N LEU A 81 -6.39 2.76 11.68
CA LEU A 81 -5.67 3.78 12.46
C LEU A 81 -4.48 4.36 11.69
N ASP A 82 -4.15 3.77 10.54
CA ASP A 82 -2.92 4.09 9.84
C ASP A 82 -2.96 3.67 8.39
N ASN A 83 -2.65 4.55 7.45
CA ASN A 83 -2.26 4.12 6.11
C ASN A 83 -0.82 4.61 5.92
N PRO A 84 0.20 3.72 5.99
CA PRO A 84 1.59 4.14 6.02
C PRO A 84 2.08 4.75 4.71
N THR A 85 1.19 5.12 3.77
CA THR A 85 1.53 5.30 2.37
C THR A 85 2.53 6.41 2.09
N ASP A 86 2.57 7.55 2.81
CA ASP A 86 3.47 8.64 2.40
C ASP A 86 4.27 9.37 3.49
N ASN A 87 3.95 9.23 4.78
CA ASN A 87 4.70 9.94 5.81
C ASN A 87 4.66 9.23 7.18
N SER A 88 5.69 8.45 7.46
CA SER A 88 5.81 7.71 8.73
C SER A 88 5.74 8.57 9.99
N THR A 89 5.91 9.90 9.91
CA THR A 89 5.85 10.78 11.09
C THR A 89 4.46 11.40 11.33
N SER A 90 3.58 11.43 10.34
CA SER A 90 2.25 12.07 10.47
C SER A 90 1.14 11.10 10.85
N THR A 91 1.42 9.81 10.95
CA THR A 91 0.41 8.81 11.27
C THR A 91 0.02 8.85 12.76
N TYR A 92 -1.21 8.46 13.06
CA TYR A 92 -1.73 8.44 14.44
C TYR A 92 -0.80 7.69 15.42
N ALA A 93 -0.30 6.54 14.98
CA ALA A 93 0.56 5.68 15.78
C ALA A 93 1.97 6.27 15.99
N ALA A 94 2.51 6.95 14.99
CA ALA A 94 3.81 7.62 15.08
C ALA A 94 3.75 8.86 15.98
N GLN A 95 2.71 9.68 15.86
CA GLN A 95 2.49 10.83 16.75
C GLN A 95 2.31 10.38 18.20
N THR A 96 1.53 9.30 18.41
CA THR A 96 1.37 8.69 19.74
C THR A 96 2.71 8.23 20.30
N LEU A 97 3.54 7.55 19.49
CA LEU A 97 4.88 7.11 19.90
C LEU A 97 5.76 8.31 20.28
N GLN A 98 5.81 9.36 19.46
CA GLN A 98 6.60 10.56 19.72
C GLN A 98 6.24 11.20 21.07
N ASN A 99 4.95 11.36 21.35
CA ASN A 99 4.47 11.96 22.60
C ASN A 99 4.83 11.13 23.84
N LEU A 100 5.01 9.81 23.68
CA LEU A 100 5.30 8.88 24.77
C LEU A 100 6.80 8.60 24.96
N LYS A 101 7.67 9.21 24.15
CA LYS A 101 9.13 9.06 24.26
C LYS A 101 9.65 9.35 25.67
N LYS A 102 9.10 10.39 26.33
CA LYS A 102 9.53 10.85 27.67
C LYS A 102 9.22 9.86 28.79
N ILE A 103 8.27 8.95 28.60
CA ILE A 103 7.92 7.92 29.59
C ILE A 103 8.55 6.56 29.26
N GLY A 104 9.52 6.51 28.34
CA GLY A 104 10.29 5.31 28.03
C GLY A 104 9.62 4.34 27.06
N VAL A 105 8.51 4.72 26.41
CA VAL A 105 7.92 3.92 25.33
C VAL A 105 8.85 3.99 24.11
N THR A 106 9.19 2.82 23.56
CA THR A 106 10.17 2.70 22.46
C THR A 106 9.54 2.30 21.13
N SER A 107 8.34 1.73 21.16
CA SER A 107 7.65 1.30 19.95
C SER A 107 6.13 1.23 20.10
N THR A 108 5.44 1.39 18.98
CA THR A 108 4.00 1.15 18.85
C THR A 108 3.70 0.24 17.67
N SER A 109 2.51 -0.36 17.64
CA SER A 109 2.00 -1.01 16.42
C SER A 109 0.53 -0.70 16.21
N ALA A 110 0.15 -0.48 14.95
CA ALA A 110 -1.20 -0.15 14.52
C ALA A 110 -1.58 -0.97 13.28
N ARG A 111 -2.86 -0.95 12.91
CA ARG A 111 -3.38 -1.66 11.74
C ARG A 111 -4.02 -0.68 10.77
N SER A 112 -3.81 -0.96 9.48
CA SER A 112 -4.38 -0.18 8.39
C SER A 112 -5.79 -0.57 7.99
N ASP A 113 -6.20 -1.75 8.41
CA ASP A 113 -7.43 -2.39 7.96
C ASP A 113 -8.40 -2.57 9.14
N TYR A 114 -9.57 -3.17 8.88
CA TYR A 114 -10.53 -3.49 9.93
C TYR A 114 -9.94 -4.51 10.89
N VAL A 115 -10.18 -4.32 12.19
CA VAL A 115 -9.70 -5.19 13.26
C VAL A 115 -10.88 -5.75 14.04
N ALA A 116 -10.86 -7.06 14.25
CA ALA A 116 -11.74 -7.75 15.18
C ALA A 116 -10.93 -8.57 16.17
N ILE A 117 -11.53 -8.86 17.33
CA ILE A 117 -11.00 -9.80 18.30
C ILE A 117 -11.85 -11.06 18.22
N GLY A 118 -11.24 -12.18 17.83
CA GLY A 118 -11.89 -13.48 17.80
C GLY A 118 -12.27 -13.95 19.22
N PRO A 119 -13.15 -14.96 19.33
CA PRO A 119 -13.57 -15.51 20.62
C PRO A 119 -12.41 -16.11 21.43
N ASP A 120 -11.31 -16.49 20.76
CA ASP A 120 -10.07 -16.96 21.36
C ASP A 120 -9.10 -15.83 21.76
N GLY A 121 -9.55 -14.57 21.69
CA GLY A 121 -8.75 -13.38 22.00
C GLY A 121 -7.73 -13.00 20.92
N ARG A 122 -7.67 -13.71 19.79
CA ARG A 122 -6.75 -13.39 18.70
C ARG A 122 -7.24 -12.18 17.90
N LYS A 123 -6.29 -11.33 17.52
CA LYS A 123 -6.54 -10.22 16.59
C LYS A 123 -6.68 -10.79 15.18
N LEU A 124 -7.77 -10.42 14.54
CA LEU A 124 -8.11 -10.71 13.16
C LEU A 124 -8.12 -9.39 12.38
N THR A 125 -7.77 -9.47 11.11
CA THR A 125 -7.75 -8.32 10.21
C THR A 125 -8.52 -8.63 8.94
N SER A 126 -9.28 -7.66 8.45
CA SER A 126 -10.01 -7.74 7.19
C SER A 126 -9.94 -6.39 6.50
N SER A 127 -9.71 -6.43 5.21
CA SER A 127 -9.74 -5.30 4.28
C SER A 127 -11.15 -4.73 4.06
N THR A 128 -12.18 -5.58 4.13
CA THR A 128 -13.59 -5.21 3.89
C THR A 128 -14.35 -4.96 5.19
N GLY A 129 -13.92 -5.59 6.28
CA GLY A 129 -14.63 -5.61 7.55
C GLY A 129 -15.85 -6.55 7.57
N THR A 130 -16.18 -7.20 6.46
CA THR A 130 -17.35 -8.09 6.34
C THR A 130 -16.97 -9.56 6.21
N ASP A 131 -15.83 -9.85 5.57
CA ASP A 131 -15.38 -11.21 5.26
C ASP A 131 -13.86 -11.33 5.27
N ALA A 132 -13.34 -12.53 4.94
CA ALA A 132 -11.91 -12.83 4.79
C ALA A 132 -11.03 -12.41 5.99
N TRP A 133 -11.52 -12.58 7.22
CA TRP A 133 -10.79 -12.29 8.45
C TRP A 133 -9.54 -13.18 8.60
N LYS A 134 -8.36 -12.56 8.62
CA LYS A 134 -7.06 -13.23 8.71
C LYS A 134 -6.42 -13.04 10.07
N HIS A 135 -5.93 -14.13 10.65
CA HIS A 135 -5.01 -14.05 11.78
C HIS A 135 -3.57 -13.87 11.28
N LYS A 136 -2.79 -13.02 11.94
CA LYS A 136 -1.40 -12.68 11.57
C LYS A 136 -1.25 -12.08 10.16
N ASP A 137 -2.22 -11.25 9.75
CA ASP A 137 -2.06 -10.43 8.55
C ASP A 137 -0.96 -9.38 8.79
N SER A 138 0.24 -9.69 8.34
CA SER A 138 1.43 -8.89 8.63
C SER A 138 1.50 -7.65 7.71
N LYS A 139 0.88 -7.72 6.52
CA LYS A 139 0.83 -6.59 5.57
C LYS A 139 -0.04 -5.44 6.08
N ALA A 140 -1.09 -5.77 6.83
CA ALA A 140 -1.99 -4.80 7.43
C ALA A 140 -1.50 -4.26 8.79
N LYS A 141 -0.31 -4.65 9.26
CA LYS A 141 0.24 -4.22 10.55
C LYS A 141 1.52 -3.42 10.35
N THR A 142 1.51 -2.18 10.82
CA THR A 142 2.69 -1.31 10.84
C THR A 142 3.32 -1.30 12.22
N HIS A 143 4.65 -1.41 12.24
CA HIS A 143 5.49 -1.32 13.42
C HIS A 143 6.23 0.01 13.42
N TYR A 144 6.14 0.75 14.52
CA TYR A 144 6.81 2.02 14.72
C TYR A 144 7.86 1.92 15.80
N SER A 145 9.02 2.52 15.58
CA SER A 145 10.11 2.63 16.55
C SER A 145 10.86 3.93 16.38
N PHE A 146 11.73 4.27 17.33
CA PHE A 146 12.70 5.35 17.15
C PHE A 146 13.93 4.82 16.41
N ASN A 147 14.39 5.58 15.43
CA ASN A 147 15.71 5.42 14.87
C ASN A 147 16.76 5.83 15.91
N GLU A 148 17.73 4.96 16.18
CA GLU A 148 18.72 5.18 17.25
C GLU A 148 19.66 6.35 16.97
N LEU A 149 19.91 6.67 15.70
CA LEU A 149 20.84 7.73 15.28
C LEU A 149 20.15 9.09 15.23
N THR A 150 18.96 9.14 14.61
CA THR A 150 18.26 10.42 14.37
C THR A 150 17.25 10.77 15.45
N GLY A 151 16.82 9.78 16.25
CA GLY A 151 15.73 9.93 17.21
C GLY A 151 14.35 10.17 16.59
N ALA A 152 14.23 10.12 15.25
CA ALA A 152 12.99 10.21 14.51
C ALA A 152 12.21 8.89 14.58
N VAL A 153 10.88 8.95 14.41
CA VAL A 153 10.08 7.73 14.28
C VAL A 153 10.22 7.18 12.87
N GLU A 154 10.39 5.86 12.79
CA GLU A 154 10.44 5.08 11.56
C GLU A 154 9.33 4.02 11.58
N SER A 155 8.83 3.65 10.40
CA SER A 155 7.78 2.65 10.22
C SER A 155 8.26 1.44 9.43
N ARG A 156 7.79 0.25 9.81
CA ARG A 156 8.15 -1.03 9.20
C ARG A 156 6.92 -1.90 9.01
N VAL A 157 6.79 -2.49 7.83
CA VAL A 157 5.77 -3.51 7.52
C VAL A 157 6.49 -4.76 7.04
N TYR A 158 6.07 -5.91 7.56
CA TYR A 158 6.65 -7.22 7.24
C TYR A 158 5.63 -8.09 6.52
N ASN A 159 6.09 -8.98 5.64
CA ASN A 159 5.23 -10.02 5.08
C ASN A 159 5.04 -11.17 6.08
N SER A 160 4.28 -12.19 5.69
CA SER A 160 3.99 -13.36 6.53
C SER A 160 5.22 -14.19 6.90
N GLU A 161 6.31 -14.08 6.13
CA GLU A 161 7.59 -14.76 6.36
C GLU A 161 8.51 -13.98 7.30
N GLY A 162 8.12 -12.75 7.68
CA GLY A 162 8.93 -11.87 8.52
C GLY A 162 9.93 -11.02 7.73
N THR A 163 9.86 -11.00 6.40
CA THR A 163 10.69 -10.15 5.54
C THR A 163 10.15 -8.72 5.54
N LEU A 164 11.03 -7.74 5.70
CA LEU A 164 10.67 -6.32 5.63
C LEU A 164 10.25 -5.96 4.19
N VAL A 165 9.01 -5.51 4.01
CA VAL A 165 8.46 -5.17 2.68
C VAL A 165 8.14 -3.70 2.53
N ARG A 166 8.01 -2.95 3.63
CA ARG A 166 7.93 -1.49 3.59
C ARG A 166 8.72 -0.85 4.71
N TYR A 167 9.40 0.24 4.38
CA TYR A 167 10.14 1.07 5.32
C TYR A 167 9.77 2.54 5.11
N ASN A 168 9.31 3.20 6.16
CA ASN A 168 8.82 4.58 6.13
C ASN A 168 7.80 4.85 5.01
N GLY A 169 6.90 3.88 4.79
CA GLY A 169 5.89 3.93 3.73
C GLY A 169 6.36 3.50 2.35
N LYS A 170 7.67 3.57 2.09
CA LYS A 170 8.26 3.11 0.83
C LYS A 170 8.21 1.59 0.74
N HIS A 171 7.62 1.06 -0.33
CA HIS A 171 7.75 -0.37 -0.63
C HIS A 171 9.21 -0.70 -0.92
N LEU A 172 9.68 -1.84 -0.42
CA LEU A 172 11.01 -2.34 -0.74
C LEU A 172 10.91 -3.25 -1.96
N ALA A 173 11.93 -3.18 -2.81
CA ALA A 173 12.11 -4.18 -3.86
C ALA A 173 12.28 -5.55 -3.18
N ASP A 174 11.54 -6.55 -3.65
CA ASP A 174 11.81 -7.93 -3.27
C ASP A 174 12.91 -8.51 -4.18
N ASN A 175 13.49 -9.65 -3.81
CA ASN A 175 14.54 -10.28 -4.63
C ASN A 175 14.06 -10.68 -6.04
N ASN A 176 12.75 -10.66 -6.29
CA ASN A 176 12.16 -11.08 -7.54
C ASN A 176 11.79 -9.89 -8.44
N SER A 177 11.77 -8.65 -7.93
CA SER A 177 11.36 -7.45 -8.65
C SER A 177 12.23 -6.25 -8.30
N GLN A 178 12.85 -5.66 -9.33
CA GLN A 178 13.54 -4.37 -9.21
C GLN A 178 12.59 -3.17 -8.99
N TYR A 179 11.27 -3.38 -9.00
CA TYR A 179 10.28 -2.32 -8.82
C TYR A 179 9.66 -2.45 -7.44
N GLN A 180 9.65 -1.35 -6.70
CA GLN A 180 9.01 -1.24 -5.39
C GLN A 180 7.50 -1.42 -5.49
N THR A 181 6.87 -0.95 -6.57
CA THR A 181 5.43 -1.14 -6.80
C THR A 181 5.14 -1.62 -8.22
N ASN A 182 4.30 -2.64 -8.32
CA ASN A 182 3.81 -3.20 -9.57
C ASN A 182 2.31 -3.00 -9.67
N ILE A 183 1.84 -2.44 -10.78
CA ILE A 183 0.42 -2.25 -11.06
C ILE A 183 0.11 -2.92 -12.39
N VAL A 184 -1.01 -3.62 -12.45
CA VAL A 184 -1.53 -4.21 -13.67
C VAL A 184 -2.87 -3.56 -13.98
N LEU A 185 -2.88 -2.68 -14.98
CA LEU A 185 -4.07 -2.02 -15.51
C LEU A 185 -4.74 -2.97 -16.50
N GLN A 186 -5.82 -3.60 -16.07
CA GLN A 186 -6.64 -4.50 -16.88
C GLN A 186 -7.64 -3.65 -17.69
N LEU A 187 -7.53 -3.66 -19.02
CA LEU A 187 -8.37 -2.84 -19.90
C LEU A 187 -9.60 -3.58 -20.45
N SER A 188 -9.70 -4.90 -20.30
CA SER A 188 -10.87 -5.66 -20.70
C SER A 188 -11.13 -6.84 -19.78
N ASP A 189 -12.39 -7.28 -19.73
CA ASP A 189 -12.83 -8.41 -18.92
C ASP A 189 -12.76 -9.76 -19.65
N ASN A 190 -12.08 -9.77 -20.81
CA ASN A 190 -11.77 -10.99 -21.57
C ASN A 190 -10.98 -11.98 -20.71
N GLU A 191 -11.28 -13.27 -20.83
CA GLU A 191 -10.64 -14.33 -20.02
C GLU A 191 -9.12 -14.36 -20.17
N THR A 192 -8.60 -14.16 -21.38
CA THR A 192 -7.15 -14.10 -21.63
C THR A 192 -6.51 -12.93 -20.88
N VAL A 193 -7.17 -11.77 -20.89
CA VAL A 193 -6.70 -10.54 -20.24
C VAL A 193 -6.77 -10.66 -18.71
N LYS A 194 -7.84 -11.28 -18.17
CA LYS A 194 -7.96 -11.62 -16.75
C LYS A 194 -6.87 -12.59 -16.30
N ASN A 195 -6.62 -13.64 -17.08
CA ASN A 195 -5.58 -14.64 -16.78
C ASN A 195 -4.17 -14.02 -16.81
N ALA A 196 -3.86 -13.21 -17.83
CA ALA A 196 -2.62 -12.46 -17.91
C ALA A 196 -2.46 -11.49 -16.73
N THR A 197 -3.54 -10.80 -16.36
CA THR A 197 -3.55 -9.87 -15.22
C THR A 197 -3.21 -10.59 -13.92
N ASN A 198 -3.88 -11.72 -13.66
CA ASN A 198 -3.65 -12.54 -12.48
C ASN A 198 -2.23 -13.14 -12.43
N ALA A 199 -1.70 -13.59 -13.57
CA ALA A 199 -0.35 -14.13 -13.63
C ALA A 199 0.71 -13.05 -13.34
N LEU A 200 0.54 -11.85 -13.92
CA LEU A 200 1.46 -10.73 -13.70
C LEU A 200 1.48 -10.24 -12.26
N THR A 201 0.34 -10.21 -11.57
CA THR A 201 0.27 -9.80 -10.16
C THR A 201 0.80 -10.87 -9.22
N LYS A 202 0.52 -12.15 -9.48
CA LYS A 202 1.03 -13.28 -8.68
C LYS A 202 2.54 -13.44 -8.75
N LYS A 203 3.19 -12.88 -9.77
CA LYS A 203 4.66 -12.88 -9.88
C LYS A 203 5.34 -12.12 -8.73
N HIS A 204 4.73 -11.03 -8.24
CA HIS A 204 5.25 -10.23 -7.11
C HIS A 204 4.11 -9.88 -6.15
N PRO A 205 3.57 -10.85 -5.39
CA PRO A 205 2.31 -10.70 -4.65
C PRO A 205 2.43 -9.75 -3.44
N ASP A 206 3.65 -9.40 -3.04
CA ASP A 206 3.91 -8.51 -1.91
C ASP A 206 3.85 -7.02 -2.29
N ASN A 207 4.00 -6.70 -3.57
CA ASN A 207 4.00 -5.32 -4.05
C ASN A 207 3.22 -5.11 -5.36
N SER A 208 2.34 -6.04 -5.72
CA SER A 208 1.50 -5.97 -6.92
C SER A 208 0.07 -5.59 -6.61
N TYR A 209 -0.54 -4.85 -7.54
CA TYR A 209 -1.92 -4.37 -7.47
C TYR A 209 -2.61 -4.48 -8.84
N ILE A 210 -3.94 -4.57 -8.83
CA ILE A 210 -4.75 -4.60 -10.05
C ILE A 210 -5.53 -3.29 -10.15
N ALA A 211 -5.41 -2.59 -11.27
CA ALA A 211 -6.25 -1.44 -11.59
C ALA A 211 -7.26 -1.82 -12.66
N LYS A 212 -8.51 -1.37 -12.51
CA LYS A 212 -9.58 -1.57 -13.48
C LYS A 212 -10.32 -0.26 -13.72
N ILE A 213 -10.81 -0.09 -14.95
CA ILE A 213 -11.69 1.02 -15.35
C ILE A 213 -13.04 0.39 -15.64
N ASP A 214 -14.10 0.84 -14.99
CA ASP A 214 -15.45 0.39 -15.29
C ASP A 214 -16.02 1.10 -16.53
N ASP A 215 -17.21 0.68 -16.98
CA ASP A 215 -17.86 1.23 -18.17
C ASP A 215 -18.18 2.74 -18.05
N ASN A 216 -18.22 3.29 -16.82
CA ASN A 216 -18.42 4.71 -16.56
C ASN A 216 -17.10 5.49 -16.51
N GLY A 217 -15.97 4.84 -16.75
CA GLY A 217 -14.64 5.44 -16.65
C GLY A 217 -14.10 5.55 -15.22
N LYS A 218 -14.78 4.95 -14.22
CA LYS A 218 -14.29 4.99 -12.84
C LYS A 218 -13.13 4.03 -12.68
N LEU A 219 -11.97 4.60 -12.37
CA LEU A 219 -10.77 3.86 -12.04
C LEU A 219 -10.77 3.39 -10.57
N THR A 220 -10.57 2.09 -10.36
CA THR A 220 -10.48 1.47 -9.04
C THR A 220 -9.25 0.57 -8.95
N VAL A 221 -8.59 0.54 -7.77
CA VAL A 221 -7.35 -0.23 -7.53
C VAL A 221 -7.63 -1.27 -6.46
N TYR A 222 -7.16 -2.49 -6.69
CA TYR A 222 -7.41 -3.66 -5.85
C TYR A 222 -6.12 -4.35 -5.43
N ASP A 223 -6.12 -4.93 -4.24
CA ASP A 223 -5.12 -5.92 -3.83
C ASP A 223 -5.37 -7.30 -4.52
N LEU A 224 -4.49 -8.28 -4.29
CA LEU A 224 -4.62 -9.62 -4.87
C LEU A 224 -5.83 -10.41 -4.32
N ASN A 225 -6.44 -9.97 -3.23
CA ASN A 225 -7.63 -10.61 -2.66
C ASN A 225 -8.93 -9.98 -3.22
N GLY A 226 -8.83 -8.94 -4.06
CA GLY A 226 -9.98 -8.27 -4.67
C GLY A 226 -10.52 -7.10 -3.85
N ASN A 227 -9.80 -6.63 -2.84
CA ASN A 227 -10.23 -5.51 -2.01
C ASN A 227 -9.81 -4.19 -2.63
N GLU A 228 -10.73 -3.21 -2.66
CA GLU A 228 -10.37 -1.85 -3.06
C GLU A 228 -9.37 -1.27 -2.05
N VAL A 229 -8.29 -0.69 -2.57
CA VAL A 229 -7.24 -0.08 -1.77
C VAL A 229 -6.95 1.35 -2.24
N ASN A 230 -6.69 2.22 -1.27
CA ASN A 230 -6.09 3.52 -1.53
C ASN A 230 -4.57 3.36 -1.41
N LEU A 231 -3.89 3.43 -2.56
CA LEU A 231 -2.45 3.26 -2.67
C LEU A 231 -1.81 4.57 -3.12
N ASN A 232 -0.76 4.99 -2.41
CA ASN A 232 0.17 5.99 -2.93
C ASN A 232 1.48 5.29 -3.30
N VAL A 233 2.14 5.77 -4.35
CA VAL A 233 3.30 5.09 -4.94
C VAL A 233 4.52 5.99 -4.91
N ASN A 234 5.59 5.49 -4.28
CA ASN A 234 6.89 6.13 -4.18
C ASN A 234 8.00 5.17 -4.65
N GLY A 235 9.11 5.73 -5.14
CA GLY A 235 10.20 4.97 -5.73
C GLY A 235 9.87 4.36 -7.10
N LYS A 236 10.69 3.40 -7.55
CA LYS A 236 10.56 2.78 -8.88
C LYS A 236 9.27 1.98 -8.98
N TYR A 237 8.48 2.26 -10.02
CA TYR A 237 7.21 1.59 -10.25
C TYR A 237 7.12 1.00 -11.65
N ARG A 238 6.21 0.03 -11.82
CA ARG A 238 5.84 -0.52 -13.12
C ARG A 238 4.33 -0.57 -13.27
N ILE A 239 3.81 0.00 -14.34
CA ILE A 239 2.43 -0.20 -14.80
C ILE A 239 2.45 -1.14 -16.01
N ASN A 240 1.84 -2.32 -15.90
CA ASN A 240 1.56 -3.18 -17.04
C ASN A 240 0.15 -2.84 -17.51
N VAL A 241 0.02 -2.26 -18.70
CA VAL A 241 -1.27 -2.04 -19.36
C VAL A 241 -1.61 -3.30 -20.15
N VAL A 242 -2.70 -3.99 -19.83
CA VAL A 242 -2.99 -5.35 -20.33
C VAL A 242 -4.31 -5.37 -21.07
N ALA A 243 -4.24 -5.79 -22.33
CA ALA A 243 -5.36 -6.00 -23.25
C ALA A 243 -4.87 -6.76 -24.49
N HIS A 244 -5.77 -7.16 -25.37
CA HIS A 244 -5.36 -7.59 -26.71
C HIS A 244 -4.74 -6.43 -27.48
N GLY A 245 -3.82 -6.72 -28.41
CA GLY A 245 -3.18 -5.70 -29.23
C GLY A 245 -4.17 -4.89 -30.08
N SER A 246 -5.17 -5.60 -30.63
CA SER A 246 -6.29 -5.00 -31.39
C SER A 246 -7.15 -4.11 -30.50
N GLU A 247 -7.44 -4.52 -29.26
CA GLU A 247 -8.20 -3.70 -28.29
C GLU A 247 -7.45 -2.41 -27.96
N MET A 248 -6.14 -2.48 -27.67
CA MET A 248 -5.32 -1.28 -27.42
C MET A 248 -5.27 -0.36 -28.64
N THR A 249 -5.20 -0.93 -29.84
CA THR A 249 -5.22 -0.15 -31.10
C THR A 249 -6.56 0.56 -31.27
N ALA A 250 -7.67 -0.10 -30.95
CA ALA A 250 -9.02 0.47 -31.01
C ALA A 250 -9.23 1.59 -29.98
N ILE A 251 -8.72 1.43 -28.75
CA ILE A 251 -8.70 2.50 -27.73
C ILE A 251 -7.87 3.69 -28.22
N GLY A 252 -6.74 3.41 -28.87
CA GLY A 252 -5.87 4.40 -29.46
C GLY A 252 -4.95 5.10 -28.45
N ALA A 253 -3.84 5.65 -28.96
CA ALA A 253 -2.77 6.19 -28.14
C ALA A 253 -3.20 7.34 -27.22
N LYS A 254 -4.15 8.18 -27.65
CA LYS A 254 -4.63 9.33 -26.85
C LYS A 254 -5.34 8.84 -25.59
N GLN A 255 -6.31 7.96 -25.76
CA GLN A 255 -7.12 7.47 -24.65
C GLN A 255 -6.29 6.58 -23.71
N LEU A 256 -5.37 5.75 -24.25
CA LEU A 256 -4.43 4.98 -23.42
C LEU A 256 -3.56 5.89 -22.55
N ALA A 257 -3.00 6.97 -23.11
CA ALA A 257 -2.20 7.92 -22.35
C ALA A 257 -3.02 8.62 -21.24
N THR A 258 -4.29 8.96 -21.53
CA THR A 258 -5.21 9.49 -20.52
C THR A 258 -5.43 8.49 -19.38
N HIS A 259 -5.76 7.24 -19.67
CA HIS A 259 -5.96 6.20 -18.65
C HIS A 259 -4.73 5.97 -17.77
N ILE A 260 -3.54 6.00 -18.37
CA ILE A 260 -2.28 5.90 -17.63
C ILE A 260 -2.09 7.11 -16.71
N THR A 261 -2.34 8.33 -17.21
CA THR A 261 -2.20 9.57 -16.45
C THR A 261 -3.21 9.64 -15.29
N ASP A 262 -4.45 9.24 -15.53
CA ASP A 262 -5.50 9.15 -14.51
C ASP A 262 -5.10 8.14 -13.42
N LEU A 263 -4.52 7.00 -13.82
CA LEU A 263 -4.00 6.01 -12.88
C LEU A 263 -2.83 6.54 -12.07
N GLN A 264 -1.87 7.21 -12.70
CA GLN A 264 -0.77 7.82 -11.97
C GLN A 264 -1.26 8.87 -10.96
N THR A 265 -2.28 9.65 -11.33
CA THR A 265 -2.91 10.64 -10.45
C THR A 265 -3.62 9.98 -9.28
N LYS A 266 -4.44 8.94 -9.54
CA LYS A 266 -5.13 8.19 -8.48
C LYS A 266 -4.16 7.52 -7.50
N LEU A 267 -3.03 7.06 -8.02
CA LEU A 267 -1.94 6.47 -7.24
C LEU A 267 -0.99 7.50 -6.61
N ARG A 268 -1.23 8.80 -6.81
CA ARG A 268 -0.38 9.90 -6.33
C ARG A 268 1.12 9.61 -6.52
N ILE A 269 1.50 9.15 -7.72
CA ILE A 269 2.86 8.64 -7.92
C ILE A 269 3.88 9.76 -7.75
N GLU A 270 4.74 9.64 -6.74
CA GLU A 270 5.91 10.49 -6.57
C GLU A 270 7.00 10.08 -7.57
N GLN A 271 7.28 10.93 -8.56
CA GLN A 271 8.22 10.68 -9.66
C GLN A 271 9.71 10.79 -9.24
N THR A 272 10.06 10.27 -8.06
CA THR A 272 11.42 10.32 -7.47
C THR A 272 12.40 9.36 -8.14
N GLU A 273 11.90 8.30 -8.79
CA GLU A 273 12.68 7.33 -9.57
C GLU A 273 11.96 7.07 -10.91
N GLN A 274 12.71 6.71 -11.95
CA GLN A 274 12.14 6.44 -13.28
C GLN A 274 11.27 5.18 -13.26
N GLY A 275 9.98 5.33 -13.54
CA GLY A 275 9.02 4.24 -13.68
C GLY A 275 9.09 3.53 -15.03
N ARG A 276 8.24 2.52 -15.20
CA ARG A 276 8.03 1.85 -16.48
C ARG A 276 6.56 1.59 -16.78
N ILE A 277 6.14 1.90 -17.98
CA ILE A 277 4.83 1.61 -18.54
C ILE A 277 5.01 0.56 -19.64
N ALA A 278 4.51 -0.65 -19.42
CA ALA A 278 4.59 -1.73 -20.39
C ALA A 278 3.23 -1.97 -21.04
N LEU A 279 3.13 -1.77 -22.36
CA LEU A 279 1.98 -2.20 -23.14
C LEU A 279 2.08 -3.71 -23.38
N VAL A 280 1.27 -4.46 -22.65
CA VAL A 280 1.21 -5.92 -22.68
C VAL A 280 0.03 -6.35 -23.56
N GLY A 281 0.30 -6.36 -24.85
CA GLY A 281 -0.59 -6.85 -25.91
C GLY A 281 0.26 -7.19 -27.14
N CYS A 282 -0.29 -8.01 -28.04
CA CYS A 282 0.39 -8.37 -29.28
C CYS A 282 0.64 -7.15 -30.16
N GLU A 283 1.81 -7.07 -30.79
CA GLU A 283 2.10 -6.09 -31.85
C GLU A 283 1.91 -4.61 -31.45
N THR A 284 1.97 -4.28 -30.15
CA THR A 284 1.81 -2.89 -29.66
C THR A 284 2.91 -1.94 -30.13
N ASP A 285 4.01 -2.49 -30.63
CA ASP A 285 5.11 -1.74 -31.22
C ASP A 285 5.30 -2.00 -32.71
N LYS A 286 4.33 -2.65 -33.37
CA LYS A 286 4.44 -2.88 -34.81
C LYS A 286 4.27 -1.55 -35.57
N PRO A 287 5.22 -1.18 -36.44
CA PRO A 287 5.07 -0.12 -37.43
C PRO A 287 3.72 -0.14 -38.15
N SER A 288 3.04 1.00 -38.25
CA SER A 288 1.91 1.12 -39.19
C SER A 288 2.45 1.23 -40.62
N SER A 289 1.91 0.43 -41.54
CA SER A 289 2.40 0.34 -42.93
C SER A 289 1.87 1.44 -43.87
N SER A 290 1.24 2.49 -43.35
CA SER A 290 0.51 3.46 -44.18
C SER A 290 1.37 4.69 -44.55
N GLY A 291 2.05 4.61 -45.70
CA GLY A 291 2.25 5.72 -46.64
C GLY A 291 3.25 6.84 -46.28
N THR A 292 4.29 6.95 -47.12
CA THR A 292 5.36 7.97 -47.17
C THR A 292 6.26 8.10 -45.92
N ALA A 293 7.56 8.16 -46.16
CA ALA A 293 8.66 7.98 -45.20
C ALA A 293 8.79 9.03 -44.07
N ALA A 294 7.75 9.81 -43.77
CA ALA A 294 7.71 10.75 -42.66
C ALA A 294 6.98 10.12 -41.47
N GLU A 295 7.76 9.47 -40.60
CA GLU A 295 7.39 8.88 -39.30
C GLU A 295 6.42 7.69 -39.35
N ILE A 296 6.97 6.49 -39.63
CA ILE A 296 6.38 5.25 -39.12
C ILE A 296 6.30 5.39 -37.58
N THR A 297 5.08 5.47 -37.02
CA THR A 297 4.88 5.52 -35.57
C THR A 297 4.11 4.30 -35.08
N SER A 298 4.70 3.53 -34.17
CA SER A 298 4.01 2.43 -33.50
C SER A 298 3.03 2.94 -32.43
N LEU A 299 2.09 2.10 -31.98
CA LEU A 299 1.17 2.48 -30.89
C LEU A 299 1.94 2.85 -29.61
N ALA A 300 2.96 2.07 -29.23
CA ALA A 300 3.80 2.34 -28.07
C ALA A 300 4.55 3.68 -28.18
N GLN A 301 5.11 4.00 -29.36
CA GLN A 301 5.76 5.29 -29.61
C GLN A 301 4.76 6.45 -29.49
N LEU A 302 3.56 6.29 -30.03
CA LEU A 302 2.50 7.31 -29.98
C LEU A 302 1.97 7.55 -28.56
N VAL A 303 1.92 6.50 -27.73
CA VAL A 303 1.59 6.61 -26.30
C VAL A 303 2.72 7.34 -25.58
N ALA A 304 3.98 6.95 -25.81
CA ALA A 304 5.15 7.60 -25.22
C ALA A 304 5.19 9.10 -25.52
N LYS A 305 5.07 9.47 -26.80
CA LYS A 305 5.02 10.87 -27.24
C LYS A 305 3.94 11.66 -26.49
N ARG A 306 2.74 11.09 -26.34
CA ARG A 306 1.65 11.77 -25.62
C ARG A 306 1.91 11.91 -24.13
N LEU A 307 2.47 10.89 -23.50
CA LEU A 307 2.83 10.97 -22.08
C LEU A 307 3.91 12.04 -21.86
N TYR A 308 4.85 12.21 -22.78
CA TYR A 308 5.89 13.23 -22.71
C TYR A 308 5.39 14.65 -23.09
N ASP A 309 4.48 14.77 -24.06
CA ASP A 309 4.00 16.05 -24.61
C ASP A 309 2.77 16.65 -23.88
N SER A 310 2.06 15.89 -23.03
CA SER A 310 0.73 16.24 -22.49
C SER A 310 0.64 17.47 -21.55
N GLY A 311 1.65 18.36 -21.51
CA GLY A 311 1.56 19.65 -20.82
C GLY A 311 1.52 19.59 -19.29
N ASN A 312 1.48 18.38 -18.72
CA ASN A 312 1.56 18.16 -17.28
C ASN A 312 3.01 17.95 -16.79
N GLY A 313 4.00 18.19 -17.67
CA GLY A 313 5.44 18.21 -17.43
C GLY A 313 5.97 17.14 -16.47
N THR A 314 6.76 16.18 -16.98
CA THR A 314 7.54 15.19 -16.20
C THR A 314 6.82 13.87 -15.84
N ILE A 315 6.29 13.14 -16.82
CA ILE A 315 6.20 11.68 -16.64
C ILE A 315 7.63 11.14 -16.70
N ASN A 316 8.19 10.75 -15.56
CA ASN A 316 9.50 10.12 -15.44
C ASN A 316 9.34 8.61 -15.60
N ALA A 317 8.97 8.14 -16.79
CA ALA A 317 8.79 6.72 -17.07
C ALA A 317 9.17 6.32 -18.49
N GLU A 318 9.76 5.13 -18.61
CA GLU A 318 9.94 4.48 -19.90
C GLU A 318 8.63 3.85 -20.38
N VAL A 319 8.34 3.90 -21.67
CA VAL A 319 7.23 3.16 -22.30
C VAL A 319 7.80 2.01 -23.13
N THR A 320 7.22 0.82 -23.01
CA THR A 320 7.69 -0.36 -23.76
C THR A 320 6.55 -1.04 -24.51
N GLY A 321 6.81 -1.43 -25.76
CA GLY A 321 5.93 -2.25 -26.59
C GLY A 321 6.66 -3.43 -27.21
N ARG A 322 5.94 -4.25 -27.98
CA ARG A 322 6.51 -5.42 -28.69
C ARG A 322 6.05 -5.47 -30.14
N THR A 323 6.96 -5.85 -31.03
CA THR A 323 6.69 -5.90 -32.49
C THR A 323 5.90 -7.12 -32.93
N THR A 324 5.85 -8.19 -32.12
CA THR A 324 5.18 -9.46 -32.46
C THR A 324 4.21 -9.92 -31.36
N GLN A 325 3.66 -11.12 -31.53
CA GLN A 325 2.79 -11.76 -30.55
C GLN A 325 3.52 -12.04 -29.23
N ILE A 326 2.79 -11.81 -28.14
CA ILE A 326 3.25 -12.05 -26.77
C ILE A 326 2.28 -13.01 -26.08
N GLU A 327 2.84 -13.91 -25.28
CA GLU A 327 2.12 -14.67 -24.29
C GLU A 327 2.55 -14.24 -22.89
N VAL A 328 1.57 -14.14 -21.98
CA VAL A 328 1.83 -14.05 -20.55
C VAL A 328 1.66 -15.44 -19.98
N ASN A 329 2.78 -16.03 -19.55
CA ASN A 329 2.79 -17.38 -18.97
C ASN A 329 2.12 -17.38 -17.60
N ALA A 330 1.73 -18.56 -17.11
CA ALA A 330 1.07 -18.72 -15.81
C ALA A 330 1.89 -18.18 -14.62
N ASP A 331 3.21 -18.13 -14.72
CA ASP A 331 4.14 -17.57 -13.72
C ASP A 331 4.35 -16.05 -13.86
N GLY A 332 3.62 -15.39 -14.77
CA GLY A 332 3.71 -13.96 -15.04
C GLY A 332 4.95 -13.54 -15.85
N THR A 333 5.76 -14.48 -16.35
CA THR A 333 6.76 -14.18 -17.37
C THR A 333 6.10 -13.88 -18.71
N LYS A 334 6.81 -13.12 -19.55
CA LYS A 334 6.32 -12.64 -20.85
C LYS A 334 7.19 -13.23 -21.94
N THR A 335 6.61 -14.05 -22.81
CA THR A 335 7.31 -14.72 -23.91
C THR A 335 6.91 -14.10 -25.24
N MET A 336 7.85 -13.88 -26.15
CA MET A 336 7.52 -13.57 -27.54
C MET A 336 7.39 -14.88 -28.32
N LEU A 337 6.26 -15.09 -28.98
CA LEU A 337 5.96 -16.36 -29.68
C LEU A 337 6.74 -16.50 -31.00
N THR A 338 7.10 -15.38 -31.60
CA THR A 338 7.92 -15.28 -32.81
C THR A 338 8.95 -14.18 -32.62
N GLY A 339 10.11 -14.28 -33.27
CA GLY A 339 11.35 -13.49 -33.07
C GLY A 339 11.25 -11.96 -33.18
N GLY A 340 10.37 -11.36 -32.41
CA GLY A 340 10.14 -9.93 -32.31
C GLY A 340 11.11 -9.26 -31.36
N THR A 341 10.92 -7.96 -31.20
CA THR A 341 11.75 -7.11 -30.35
C THR A 341 10.87 -6.38 -29.35
N LYS A 342 11.42 -6.15 -28.15
CA LYS A 342 10.87 -5.22 -27.19
C LYS A 342 11.57 -3.87 -27.37
N THR A 343 10.80 -2.83 -27.67
CA THR A 343 11.32 -1.46 -27.77
C THR A 343 11.07 -0.71 -26.47
N VAL A 344 11.96 0.24 -26.16
CA VAL A 344 11.87 1.12 -25.01
C VAL A 344 11.94 2.55 -25.53
N TYR A 345 10.96 3.36 -25.15
CA TYR A 345 10.91 4.80 -25.35
C TYR A 345 11.12 5.46 -23.99
N SER A 346 11.97 6.48 -23.91
CA SER A 346 12.39 7.11 -22.66
C SER A 346 12.59 8.60 -22.82
#